data_AF-A0A5S4EUY7-F1
#
_entry.id   AF-A0A5S4EUY7-F1
#
_cell.length_a   1.000
_cell.length_b   1.000
_cell.length_c   1.000
_cell.angle_alpha   90.00
_cell.angle_beta   90.00
_cell.angle_gamma   90.00
#
_symmetry.space_group_name_H-M   'P 1'
#
loop_
_entity.id
_entity.type
_entity.pdbx_description
1 polymer ?
#
loop_
_entity_poly.entity_id
_entity_poly.type
_entity_poly.pdbx_seq_one_letter_code
_entity_poly.pdbx_strand_id
1 'polypeptide(L)'
;MSIVSTLAGLKEKVDGDPEAIRGIASSLRTMGDHVSSSANHLTKSVSEVGKAWEGGSAEAFTSYMAAYPQAGQNLDGALSSCASALDTAATELETAYSTVSGLHTSASNLASDYQRNHDDATQDDIDRYVTEALGDPVGDANDAVTTAETALATAKSALDGQLGEGGFTFFKDIRQPGGADFQPGDNPVDWQRIAGYTPTTTLASADGGGHADYGAG
;
A
#
# COMPACT_ATOMS: atom_id res chain seq x y z
N MET A 1 31.57 -19.72 -19.98
CA MET A 1 31.18 -18.98 -18.76
C MET A 1 30.97 -20.04 -17.70
N SER A 2 31.67 -19.98 -16.57
CA SER A 2 31.63 -21.05 -15.55
C SER A 2 30.35 -21.00 -14.73
N ILE A 3 29.97 -22.11 -14.09
CA ILE A 3 28.82 -22.16 -13.17
C ILE A 3 28.95 -21.10 -12.07
N VAL A 4 30.15 -20.95 -11.50
CA VAL A 4 30.43 -19.95 -10.46
C VAL A 4 30.17 -18.52 -10.97
N SER A 5 30.66 -18.17 -12.16
CA SER A 5 30.45 -16.83 -12.73
C SER A 5 28.98 -16.56 -13.07
N THR A 6 28.24 -17.57 -13.51
CA THR A 6 26.80 -17.46 -13.78
C THR A 6 26.02 -17.20 -12.49
N LEU A 7 26.31 -17.96 -11.43
CA LEU A 7 25.67 -17.78 -10.11
C LEU A 7 25.99 -16.42 -9.49
N ALA A 8 27.19 -15.90 -9.69
CA ALA A 8 27.55 -14.55 -9.26
C ALA A 8 26.66 -13.49 -9.95
N GLY A 9 26.48 -13.60 -11.26
CA GLY A 9 25.60 -12.69 -12.01
C GLY A 9 24.13 -12.80 -11.60
N LEU A 10 23.64 -14.01 -11.30
CA LEU A 10 22.28 -14.20 -10.77
C LEU A 10 22.13 -13.62 -9.36
N LYS A 11 23.15 -13.75 -8.51
CA LYS A 11 23.16 -13.18 -7.16
C LYS A 11 23.01 -11.66 -7.22
N GLU A 12 23.76 -10.99 -8.11
CA GLU A 12 23.67 -9.55 -8.32
C GLU A 12 22.26 -9.10 -8.73
N LYS A 13 21.52 -9.91 -9.50
CA LYS A 13 20.14 -9.57 -9.89
C LYS A 13 19.16 -9.55 -8.72
N VAL A 14 19.39 -10.38 -7.71
CA VAL A 14 18.52 -10.49 -6.52
C VAL A 14 19.11 -9.77 -5.31
N ASP A 15 20.19 -9.02 -5.50
CA ASP A 15 20.80 -8.15 -4.49
C ASP A 15 19.98 -6.85 -4.39
N GLY A 16 18.94 -6.89 -3.57
CA GLY A 16 18.04 -5.75 -3.34
C GLY A 16 17.85 -5.46 -1.85
N ASP A 17 16.84 -4.63 -1.55
CA ASP A 17 16.55 -4.18 -0.18
C ASP A 17 15.14 -4.60 0.26
N PRO A 18 14.96 -5.84 0.75
CA PRO A 18 13.68 -6.31 1.30
C PRO A 18 13.18 -5.46 2.47
N GLU A 19 14.06 -4.84 3.26
CA GLU A 19 13.67 -4.01 4.39
C GLU A 19 13.02 -2.71 3.92
N ALA A 20 13.59 -2.05 2.91
CA ALA A 20 12.97 -0.88 2.29
C ALA A 20 11.59 -1.20 1.71
N ILE A 21 11.43 -2.36 1.06
CA ILE A 21 10.12 -2.82 0.54
C ILE A 21 9.11 -2.97 1.68
N ARG A 22 9.49 -3.61 2.80
CA ARG A 22 8.65 -3.74 4.00
C ARG A 22 8.35 -2.37 4.64
N GLY A 23 9.29 -1.43 4.59
CA GLY A 23 9.08 -0.05 5.03
C GLY A 23 7.97 0.66 4.25
N ILE A 24 7.93 0.46 2.93
CA ILE A 24 6.83 0.97 2.08
C ILE A 24 5.52 0.29 2.47
N ALA A 25 5.51 -1.05 2.62
CA ALA A 25 4.32 -1.79 3.04
C ALA A 25 3.77 -1.30 4.38
N SER A 26 4.64 -1.06 5.37
CA SER A 26 4.25 -0.49 6.66
C SER A 26 3.65 0.92 6.51
N SER A 27 4.22 1.75 5.65
CA SER A 27 3.70 3.10 5.40
C SER A 27 2.29 3.07 4.79
N LEU A 28 2.02 2.13 3.88
CA LEU A 28 0.69 1.93 3.30
C LEU A 28 -0.34 1.53 4.35
N ARG A 29 0.01 0.64 5.28
CA ARG A 29 -0.86 0.28 6.41
C ARG A 29 -1.18 1.48 7.29
N THR A 30 -0.16 2.26 7.67
CA THR A 30 -0.36 3.49 8.46
C THR A 30 -1.27 4.48 7.74
N MET A 31 -1.13 4.63 6.42
CA MET A 31 -2.05 5.45 5.64
C MET A 31 -3.49 4.90 5.68
N GLY A 32 -3.67 3.58 5.56
CA GLY A 32 -4.97 2.92 5.69
C GLY A 32 -5.63 3.17 7.05
N ASP A 33 -4.87 3.00 8.13
CA ASP A 33 -5.33 3.26 9.50
C ASP A 33 -5.79 4.71 9.69
N HIS A 34 -5.05 5.67 9.12
CA HIS A 34 -5.42 7.09 9.15
C HIS A 34 -6.71 7.38 8.35
N VAL A 35 -6.88 6.76 7.19
CA VAL A 35 -8.10 6.86 6.37
C VAL A 35 -9.30 6.31 7.13
N SER A 36 -9.18 5.10 7.68
CA SER A 36 -10.22 4.44 8.47
C SER A 36 -10.60 5.27 9.71
N SER A 37 -9.60 5.79 10.43
CA SER A 37 -9.83 6.68 11.58
C SER A 37 -10.58 7.96 11.17
N SER A 38 -10.17 8.60 10.08
CA SER A 38 -10.80 9.82 9.57
C SER A 38 -12.24 9.57 9.11
N ALA A 39 -12.50 8.46 8.42
CA ALA A 39 -13.84 8.02 8.02
C ALA A 39 -14.75 7.77 9.23
N ASN A 40 -14.23 7.17 10.29
CA ASN A 40 -14.96 6.94 11.54
C ASN A 40 -15.28 8.25 12.27
N HIS A 41 -14.33 9.20 12.33
CA HIS A 41 -14.57 10.53 12.87
C HIS A 41 -15.63 11.29 12.07
N LEU A 42 -15.56 11.22 10.75
CA LEU A 42 -16.55 11.83 9.86
C LEU A 42 -17.95 11.27 10.12
N THR A 43 -18.08 9.94 10.20
CA THR A 43 -19.34 9.26 10.50
C THR A 43 -19.94 9.73 11.83
N LYS A 44 -19.12 9.86 12.88
CA LYS A 44 -19.56 10.36 14.18
C LYS A 44 -20.05 11.82 14.09
N SER A 45 -19.28 12.68 13.43
CA SER A 45 -19.66 14.10 13.26
C SER A 45 -20.96 14.25 12.48
N VAL A 46 -21.14 13.49 11.39
CA VAL A 46 -22.36 13.47 10.58
C VAL A 46 -23.55 12.95 11.39
N SER A 47 -23.35 11.90 12.19
CA SER A 47 -24.39 11.39 13.09
C SER A 47 -24.79 12.42 14.15
N GLU A 48 -23.85 13.19 14.71
CA GLU A 48 -24.19 14.27 15.65
C GLU A 48 -24.98 15.39 14.96
N VAL A 49 -24.64 15.75 13.71
CA VAL A 49 -25.44 16.70 12.93
C VAL A 49 -26.87 16.19 12.73
N GLY A 50 -27.06 14.91 12.36
CA GLY A 50 -28.38 14.30 12.19
C GLY A 50 -29.18 14.15 13.49
N LYS A 51 -28.53 14.18 14.67
CA LYS A 51 -29.22 14.24 15.98
C LYS A 51 -29.53 15.67 16.44
N ALA A 52 -28.79 16.65 15.92
CA ALA A 52 -28.92 18.05 16.29
C ALA A 52 -29.91 18.80 15.41
N TRP A 53 -30.06 18.35 14.16
CA TRP A 53 -30.82 19.03 13.13
C TRP A 53 -31.75 18.06 12.38
N GLU A 54 -32.97 18.53 12.13
CA GLU A 54 -33.99 17.87 11.33
C GLU A 54 -34.41 18.74 10.15
N GLY A 55 -35.18 18.17 9.23
CA GLY A 55 -35.63 18.81 7.99
C GLY A 55 -34.95 18.24 6.75
N GLY A 56 -35.58 18.43 5.59
CA GLY A 56 -35.18 17.78 4.34
C GLY A 56 -33.74 18.09 3.92
N SER A 57 -33.21 19.26 4.30
CA SER A 57 -31.82 19.64 4.00
C SER A 57 -30.81 18.92 4.91
N ALA A 58 -31.15 18.65 6.17
CA ALA A 58 -30.31 17.90 7.11
C ALA A 58 -30.22 16.41 6.72
N GLU A 59 -31.32 15.83 6.24
CA GLU A 59 -31.37 14.47 5.69
C GLU A 59 -30.53 14.35 4.41
N ALA A 60 -30.66 15.30 3.49
CA ALA A 60 -29.87 15.34 2.26
C ALA A 60 -28.36 15.43 2.54
N PHE A 61 -27.94 16.26 3.51
CA PHE A 61 -26.56 16.32 3.98
C PHE A 61 -26.09 14.99 4.56
N THR A 62 -26.86 14.39 5.46
CA THR A 62 -26.50 13.11 6.09
C THR A 62 -26.36 12.00 5.07
N SER A 63 -27.29 11.93 4.10
CA SER A 63 -27.27 10.97 2.99
C SER A 63 -26.04 11.16 2.11
N TYR A 64 -25.71 12.40 1.73
CA TYR A 64 -24.52 12.72 0.97
C TYR A 64 -23.23 12.29 1.68
N MET A 65 -23.13 12.60 2.97
CA MET A 65 -21.93 12.33 3.75
C MET A 65 -21.74 10.83 4.05
N ALA A 66 -22.81 10.03 3.98
CA ALA A 66 -22.75 8.58 4.20
C ALA A 66 -21.92 7.83 3.12
N ALA A 67 -21.62 8.44 1.98
CA ALA A 67 -20.80 7.83 0.94
C ALA A 67 -19.29 7.81 1.27
N TYR A 68 -18.81 8.78 2.06
CA TYR A 68 -17.38 8.91 2.38
C TYR A 68 -16.81 7.78 3.25
N PRO A 69 -17.52 7.27 4.28
CA PRO A 69 -17.03 6.13 5.07
C PRO A 69 -16.79 4.88 4.24
N GLN A 70 -17.69 4.57 3.29
CA GLN A 70 -17.53 3.42 2.40
C GLN A 70 -16.32 3.61 1.46
N ALA A 71 -16.15 4.81 0.89
CA ALA A 71 -14.98 5.11 0.07
C ALA A 71 -13.67 5.01 0.87
N GLY A 72 -13.67 5.47 2.13
CA GLY A 72 -12.54 5.33 3.05
C GLY A 72 -12.19 3.87 3.35
N GLN A 73 -13.18 3.02 3.63
CA GLN A 73 -12.97 1.59 3.85
C GLN A 73 -12.40 0.90 2.60
N ASN A 74 -12.88 1.27 1.42
CA ASN A 74 -12.34 0.72 0.17
C ASN A 74 -10.88 1.14 -0.06
N LEU A 75 -10.53 2.39 0.24
CA LEU A 75 -9.15 2.86 0.17
C LEU A 75 -8.24 2.12 1.18
N ASP A 76 -8.70 1.96 2.43
CA ASP A 76 -7.97 1.19 3.45
C ASP A 76 -7.71 -0.27 3.00
N GLY A 77 -8.74 -0.94 2.47
CA GLY A 77 -8.61 -2.29 1.92
C GLY A 77 -7.64 -2.37 0.74
N ALA A 78 -7.63 -1.36 -0.14
CA ALA A 78 -6.70 -1.27 -1.26
C ALA A 78 -5.25 -1.10 -0.79
N LEU A 79 -5.01 -0.19 0.16
CA LEU A 79 -3.69 0.03 0.76
C LEU A 79 -3.17 -1.22 1.48
N SER A 80 -4.03 -1.90 2.24
CA SER A 80 -3.71 -3.16 2.92
C SER A 80 -3.36 -4.28 1.94
N SER A 81 -4.05 -4.34 0.80
CA SER A 81 -3.77 -5.31 -0.27
C SER A 81 -2.42 -5.05 -0.93
N CYS A 82 -2.11 -3.78 -1.24
CA CYS A 82 -0.80 -3.38 -1.76
C CYS A 82 0.34 -3.70 -0.77
N ALA A 83 0.14 -3.39 0.51
CA ALA A 83 1.11 -3.70 1.56
C ALA A 83 1.40 -5.21 1.65
N SER A 84 0.36 -6.03 1.57
CA SER A 84 0.51 -7.49 1.60
C SER A 84 1.29 -8.01 0.39
N ALA A 85 1.03 -7.48 -0.81
CA ALA A 85 1.78 -7.86 -2.00
C ALA A 85 3.27 -7.46 -1.92
N LEU A 86 3.57 -6.30 -1.33
CA LEU A 86 4.95 -5.86 -1.09
C LEU A 86 5.67 -6.76 -0.08
N ASP A 87 5.02 -7.19 1.00
CA ASP A 87 5.63 -8.11 1.97
C ASP A 87 5.94 -9.48 1.36
N THR A 88 5.06 -9.99 0.50
CA THR A 88 5.34 -11.20 -0.29
C THR A 88 6.57 -10.97 -1.17
N ALA A 89 6.62 -9.88 -1.93
CA ALA A 89 7.76 -9.57 -2.79
C ALA A 89 9.08 -9.43 -2.02
N ALA A 90 9.06 -8.80 -0.85
CA ALA A 90 10.24 -8.71 0.02
C ALA A 90 10.72 -10.09 0.48
N THR A 91 9.78 -10.96 0.86
CA THR A 91 10.08 -12.33 1.33
C THR A 91 10.66 -13.19 0.21
N GLU A 92 10.09 -13.12 -0.99
CA GLU A 92 10.60 -13.86 -2.15
C GLU A 92 11.97 -13.35 -2.61
N LEU A 93 12.20 -12.03 -2.57
CA LEU A 93 13.50 -11.45 -2.87
C LEU A 93 14.58 -11.90 -1.88
N GLU A 94 14.28 -11.87 -0.58
CA GLU A 94 15.20 -12.34 0.48
C GLU A 94 15.50 -13.84 0.37
N THR A 95 14.48 -14.64 0.04
CA THR A 95 14.60 -16.08 -0.18
C THR A 95 15.45 -16.38 -1.42
N ALA A 96 15.23 -15.64 -2.51
CA ALA A 96 16.01 -15.78 -3.73
C ALA A 96 17.47 -15.40 -3.49
N TYR A 97 17.74 -14.27 -2.83
CA TYR A 97 19.11 -13.87 -2.48
C TYR A 97 19.81 -14.94 -1.63
N SER A 98 19.14 -15.44 -0.59
CA SER A 98 19.68 -16.49 0.29
C SER A 98 20.01 -17.77 -0.48
N THR A 99 19.11 -18.18 -1.37
CA THR A 99 19.26 -19.38 -2.22
C THR A 99 20.44 -19.23 -3.17
N VAL A 100 20.47 -18.16 -3.97
CA VAL A 100 21.52 -17.93 -4.96
C VAL A 100 22.88 -17.69 -4.30
N SER A 101 22.93 -16.97 -3.18
CA SER A 101 24.16 -16.77 -2.41
C SER A 101 24.69 -18.08 -1.83
N GLY A 102 23.81 -18.95 -1.34
CA GLY A 102 24.16 -20.29 -0.86
C GLY A 102 24.72 -21.19 -1.96
N LEU A 103 24.07 -21.21 -3.13
CA LEU A 103 24.53 -21.94 -4.31
C LEU A 103 25.87 -21.41 -4.82
N HIS A 104 26.01 -20.09 -4.95
CA HIS A 104 27.26 -19.45 -5.36
C HIS A 104 28.42 -19.79 -4.43
N THR A 105 28.20 -19.71 -3.11
CA THR A 105 29.22 -20.05 -2.10
C THR A 105 29.61 -21.52 -2.19
N SER A 106 28.63 -22.42 -2.30
CA SER A 106 28.86 -23.86 -2.40
C SER A 106 29.64 -24.22 -3.67
N ALA A 107 29.22 -23.68 -4.83
CA ALA A 107 29.89 -23.87 -6.10
C ALA A 107 31.33 -23.32 -6.09
N SER A 108 31.54 -22.14 -5.50
CA SER A 108 32.87 -21.53 -5.36
C SER A 108 33.81 -22.38 -4.52
N ASN A 109 33.33 -22.93 -3.41
CA ASN A 109 34.10 -23.81 -2.54
C ASN A 109 34.48 -25.10 -3.28
N LEU A 110 33.50 -25.78 -3.90
CA LEU A 110 33.72 -27.00 -4.67
C LEU A 110 34.69 -26.81 -5.83
N ALA A 111 34.53 -25.72 -6.60
CA ALA A 111 35.43 -25.39 -7.69
C ALA A 111 36.87 -25.16 -7.19
N SER A 112 37.02 -24.42 -6.09
CA SER A 112 38.33 -24.13 -5.49
C SER A 112 38.97 -25.37 -4.86
N ASP A 113 38.19 -26.27 -4.29
CA ASP A 113 38.66 -27.56 -3.75
C ASP A 113 39.10 -28.49 -4.90
N TYR A 114 38.32 -28.58 -5.97
CA TYR A 114 38.67 -29.42 -7.13
C TYR A 114 39.96 -28.93 -7.79
N GLN A 115 40.08 -27.63 -8.07
CA GLN A 115 41.26 -27.05 -8.69
C GLN A 115 42.52 -27.24 -7.85
N ARG A 116 42.42 -27.25 -6.51
CA ARG A 116 43.55 -27.50 -5.60
C ARG A 116 44.05 -28.95 -5.61
N ASN A 117 43.18 -29.90 -5.98
CA ASN A 117 43.51 -31.33 -6.03
C ASN A 117 43.82 -31.82 -7.46
N HIS A 118 43.60 -30.96 -8.46
CA HIS A 118 43.76 -31.25 -9.88
C HIS A 118 44.39 -30.05 -10.60
N ASP A 119 45.73 -29.99 -10.57
CA ASP A 119 46.51 -28.86 -11.10
C ASP A 119 46.33 -28.63 -12.61
N ASP A 120 45.84 -29.64 -13.35
CA ASP A 120 45.58 -29.62 -14.79
C ASP A 120 44.08 -29.61 -15.13
N ALA A 121 43.19 -29.45 -14.14
CA ALA A 121 41.76 -29.42 -14.35
C ALA A 121 41.33 -28.34 -15.34
N THR A 122 40.52 -28.72 -16.32
CA THR A 122 39.86 -27.75 -17.21
C THR A 122 38.62 -27.16 -16.53
N GLN A 123 38.11 -26.04 -17.06
CA GLN A 123 36.85 -25.46 -16.57
C GLN A 123 35.67 -26.43 -16.70
N ASP A 124 35.66 -27.26 -17.75
CA ASP A 124 34.60 -28.25 -17.97
C ASP A 124 34.66 -29.38 -16.92
N ASP A 125 35.85 -29.73 -16.42
CA ASP A 125 36.01 -30.71 -15.35
C ASP A 125 35.52 -30.15 -14.01
N ILE A 126 35.84 -28.89 -13.74
CA ILE A 126 35.35 -28.16 -12.56
C ILE A 126 33.82 -28.05 -12.60
N ASP A 127 33.25 -27.59 -13.71
CA ASP A 127 31.81 -27.39 -13.85
C ASP A 127 31.05 -28.74 -13.76
N ARG A 128 31.63 -29.82 -14.32
CA ARG A 128 31.07 -31.18 -14.18
C ARG A 128 31.09 -31.63 -12.71
N TYR A 129 32.20 -31.46 -12.00
CA TYR A 129 32.30 -31.81 -10.59
C TYR A 129 31.29 -31.05 -9.72
N VAL A 130 31.14 -29.74 -9.97
CA VAL A 130 30.15 -28.90 -9.27
C VAL A 130 28.72 -29.38 -9.57
N THR A 131 28.42 -29.71 -10.82
CA THR A 131 27.11 -30.24 -11.24
C THR A 131 26.82 -31.59 -10.58
N GLU A 132 27.80 -32.51 -10.54
CA GLU A 132 27.65 -33.81 -9.87
C GLU A 132 27.38 -33.67 -8.37
N ALA A 133 27.95 -32.65 -7.72
CA ALA A 133 27.79 -32.41 -6.29
C ALA A 133 26.52 -31.63 -5.92
N LEU A 134 26.08 -30.70 -6.77
CA LEU A 134 24.95 -29.79 -6.49
C LEU A 134 23.68 -30.07 -7.30
N GLY A 135 23.73 -30.94 -8.30
CA GLY A 135 22.62 -31.15 -9.24
C GLY A 135 22.62 -30.08 -10.34
N ASP A 136 21.55 -29.30 -10.44
CA ASP A 136 21.44 -28.17 -11.40
C ASP A 136 21.41 -26.83 -10.66
N PRO A 137 22.54 -26.38 -10.10
CA PRO A 137 22.56 -25.15 -9.30
C PRO A 137 22.19 -23.90 -10.11
N VAL A 138 22.41 -23.90 -11.43
CA VAL A 138 22.03 -22.78 -12.29
C VAL A 138 20.52 -22.78 -12.53
N GLY A 139 19.91 -23.94 -12.78
CA GLY A 139 18.46 -24.08 -12.86
C GLY A 139 17.78 -23.60 -11.57
N ASP A 140 18.21 -24.12 -10.42
CA ASP A 140 17.65 -23.76 -9.10
C ASP A 140 17.76 -22.25 -8.81
N ALA A 141 18.89 -21.64 -9.17
CA ALA A 141 19.10 -20.20 -9.02
C ALA A 141 18.18 -19.38 -9.94
N ASN A 142 17.96 -19.82 -11.19
CA ASN A 142 17.04 -19.15 -12.12
C ASN A 142 15.59 -19.24 -11.65
N ASP A 143 15.17 -20.38 -11.09
CA ASP A 143 13.83 -20.55 -10.55
C ASP A 143 13.59 -19.62 -9.36
N ALA A 144 14.58 -19.48 -8.49
CA ALA A 144 14.54 -18.53 -7.37
C ALA A 144 14.43 -17.07 -7.85
N VAL A 145 15.25 -16.67 -8.84
CA VAL A 145 15.19 -15.33 -9.45
C VAL A 145 13.83 -15.08 -10.09
N THR A 146 13.32 -16.02 -10.86
CA THR A 146 12.02 -15.92 -11.55
C THR A 146 10.86 -15.76 -10.56
N THR A 147 10.92 -16.47 -9.43
CA THR A 147 9.92 -16.36 -8.37
C THR A 147 9.92 -14.96 -7.76
N ALA A 148 11.10 -14.41 -7.44
CA ALA A 148 11.22 -13.05 -6.93
C ALA A 148 10.76 -11.99 -7.95
N GLU A 149 11.14 -12.12 -9.22
CA GLU A 149 10.69 -11.24 -10.30
C GLU A 149 9.16 -11.24 -10.45
N THR A 150 8.54 -12.43 -10.39
CA THR A 150 7.08 -12.59 -10.47
C THR A 150 6.37 -11.93 -9.29
N ALA A 151 6.92 -12.08 -8.07
CA ALA A 151 6.37 -11.45 -6.88
C ALA A 151 6.47 -9.92 -6.94
N LEU A 152 7.60 -9.37 -7.40
CA LEU A 152 7.78 -7.94 -7.63
C LEU A 152 6.82 -7.39 -8.70
N ALA A 153 6.65 -8.12 -9.81
CA ALA A 153 5.71 -7.73 -10.88
C ALA A 153 4.26 -7.73 -10.38
N THR A 154 3.91 -8.68 -9.51
CA THR A 154 2.59 -8.77 -8.87
C THR A 154 2.37 -7.60 -7.91
N ALA A 155 3.36 -7.27 -7.07
CA ALA A 155 3.30 -6.11 -6.17
C ALA A 155 3.15 -4.80 -6.96
N LYS A 156 3.92 -4.63 -8.05
CA LYS A 156 3.77 -3.48 -8.96
C LYS A 156 2.37 -3.42 -9.56
N SER A 157 1.83 -4.53 -10.04
CA SER A 157 0.48 -4.57 -10.63
C SER A 157 -0.60 -4.23 -9.61
N ALA A 158 -0.45 -4.67 -8.35
CA ALA A 158 -1.35 -4.29 -7.28
C ALA A 158 -1.30 -2.79 -6.99
N LEU A 159 -0.10 -2.19 -6.94
CA LEU A 159 0.08 -0.75 -6.79
C LEU A 159 -0.53 0.02 -7.95
N ASP A 160 -0.25 -0.36 -9.20
CA ASP A 160 -0.77 0.31 -10.39
C ASP A 160 -2.29 0.23 -10.46
N GLY A 161 -2.86 -0.94 -10.16
CA GLY A 161 -4.31 -1.18 -10.21
C GLY A 161 -5.10 -0.40 -9.15
N GLN A 162 -4.50 -0.18 -7.97
CA GLN A 162 -5.18 0.48 -6.85
C GLN A 162 -4.85 1.98 -6.73
N LEU A 163 -3.61 2.36 -7.03
CA LEU A 163 -3.03 3.68 -6.75
C LEU A 163 -2.47 4.40 -7.99
N GLY A 164 -2.45 3.74 -9.17
CA GLY A 164 -1.90 4.29 -10.41
C GLY A 164 -2.80 5.33 -11.10
N GLU A 165 -2.63 5.52 -12.41
CA GLU A 165 -3.24 6.62 -13.19
C GLU A 165 -4.78 6.57 -13.31
N GLY A 166 -5.43 5.55 -12.76
CA GLY A 166 -6.88 5.47 -12.55
C GLY A 166 -7.30 5.39 -11.08
N GLY A 167 -6.34 5.22 -10.17
CA GLY A 167 -6.50 4.94 -8.74
C GLY A 167 -7.29 6.01 -7.99
N PHE A 168 -7.86 5.63 -6.85
CA PHE A 168 -8.86 6.41 -6.10
C PHE A 168 -10.24 6.53 -6.76
N THR A 169 -10.64 5.57 -7.60
CA THR A 169 -12.04 5.48 -8.08
C THR A 169 -13.06 5.45 -6.95
N PHE A 170 -12.67 5.00 -5.76
CA PHE A 170 -13.50 4.94 -4.55
C PHE A 170 -14.23 6.26 -4.22
N PHE A 171 -13.62 7.40 -4.55
CA PHE A 171 -14.20 8.72 -4.30
C PHE A 171 -14.88 9.33 -5.53
N LYS A 172 -14.69 8.77 -6.73
CA LYS A 172 -15.24 9.32 -7.99
C LYS A 172 -16.77 9.22 -8.06
N ASP A 173 -17.34 8.21 -7.40
CA ASP A 173 -18.80 8.00 -7.35
C ASP A 173 -19.47 8.88 -6.28
N ILE A 174 -18.69 9.53 -5.41
CA ILE A 174 -19.24 10.53 -4.49
C ILE A 174 -19.57 11.77 -5.30
N ARG A 175 -20.84 12.15 -5.25
CA ARG A 175 -21.35 13.31 -5.98
C ARG A 175 -20.56 14.59 -5.64
N GLN A 176 -20.43 15.50 -6.60
CA GLN A 176 -19.82 16.80 -6.30
C GLN A 176 -20.70 17.61 -5.32
N PRO A 177 -20.09 18.26 -4.31
CA PRO A 177 -20.80 19.19 -3.45
C PRO A 177 -21.25 20.43 -4.27
N GLY A 178 -22.38 21.04 -3.89
CA GLY A 178 -22.88 22.26 -4.54
C GLY A 178 -23.70 22.06 -5.82
N GLY A 179 -24.05 20.82 -6.18
CA GLY A 179 -25.00 20.50 -7.25
C GLY A 179 -26.46 20.82 -6.91
N ALA A 180 -27.40 20.44 -7.78
CA ALA A 180 -28.83 20.79 -7.65
C ALA A 180 -29.44 20.46 -6.27
N ASP A 181 -29.05 19.35 -5.62
CA ASP A 181 -29.62 19.01 -4.29
C ASP A 181 -29.01 19.82 -3.13
N PHE A 182 -28.01 20.67 -3.40
CA PHE A 182 -27.44 21.61 -2.43
C PHE A 182 -27.71 23.08 -2.78
N GLN A 183 -28.21 23.36 -3.98
CA GLN A 183 -28.69 24.69 -4.32
C GLN A 183 -30.12 24.84 -3.80
N PRO A 184 -30.51 26.03 -3.30
CA PRO A 184 -31.92 26.32 -3.09
C PRO A 184 -32.61 26.32 -4.46
N GLY A 185 -33.16 25.17 -4.85
CA GLY A 185 -34.13 25.09 -5.95
C GLY A 185 -35.48 25.67 -5.50
N ASP A 186 -36.59 25.15 -6.02
CA ASP A 186 -37.93 25.48 -5.51
C ASP A 186 -38.18 24.96 -4.07
N ASN A 187 -37.27 24.14 -3.54
CA ASN A 187 -37.35 23.61 -2.19
C ASN A 187 -36.62 24.54 -1.20
N PRO A 188 -37.31 25.06 -0.17
CA PRO A 188 -36.68 25.91 0.83
C PRO A 188 -35.62 25.12 1.63
N VAL A 189 -34.57 25.83 2.03
CA VAL A 189 -33.59 25.32 3.00
C VAL A 189 -34.33 25.00 4.29
N ASP A 190 -34.34 23.73 4.67
CA ASP A 190 -35.09 23.20 5.82
C ASP A 190 -34.11 22.56 6.81
N TRP A 191 -33.55 23.42 7.65
CA TRP A 191 -32.71 23.06 8.79
C TRP A 191 -33.37 23.56 10.06
N GLN A 192 -33.89 22.64 10.86
CA GLN A 192 -34.53 22.94 12.12
C GLN A 192 -33.74 22.26 13.23
N ARG A 193 -33.38 23.02 14.27
CA ARG A 193 -32.66 22.43 15.39
C ARG A 193 -33.63 21.61 16.23
N ILE A 194 -33.30 20.35 16.50
CA ILE A 194 -34.10 19.49 17.36
C ILE A 194 -34.10 20.07 18.78
N ALA A 195 -35.30 20.37 19.29
CA ALA A 195 -35.47 20.98 20.60
C ALA A 195 -34.91 20.08 21.72
N GLY A 196 -34.11 20.66 22.62
CA GLY A 196 -33.52 19.94 23.76
C GLY A 196 -32.22 19.18 23.44
N TYR A 197 -31.75 19.15 22.19
CA TYR A 197 -30.45 18.56 21.87
C TYR A 197 -29.30 19.37 22.51
N THR A 198 -28.48 18.68 23.30
CA THR A 198 -27.26 19.21 23.91
C THR A 198 -26.05 18.54 23.25
N PRO A 199 -25.15 19.30 22.58
CA PRO A 199 -24.01 18.71 21.90
C PRO A 199 -23.10 17.96 22.87
N THR A 200 -22.66 16.77 22.47
CA THR A 200 -21.63 16.02 23.20
C THR A 200 -20.22 16.28 22.65
N THR A 201 -20.14 16.99 21.52
CA THR A 201 -18.91 17.40 20.84
C THR A 201 -18.84 18.91 20.76
N THR A 202 -17.66 19.49 20.98
CA THR A 202 -17.41 20.92 20.80
C THR A 202 -17.14 21.18 19.32
N LEU A 203 -18.00 21.94 18.65
CA LEU A 203 -17.71 22.43 17.29
C LEU A 203 -16.44 23.31 17.36
N ALA A 204 -15.50 23.11 16.44
CA ALA A 204 -14.38 24.03 16.28
C ALA A 204 -14.94 25.37 15.79
N SER A 205 -15.06 26.34 16.69
CA SER A 205 -15.55 27.69 16.38
C SER A 205 -14.63 28.35 15.35
N ALA A 206 -15.19 28.82 14.23
CA ALA A 206 -14.56 29.86 13.44
C ALA A 206 -14.74 31.19 14.18
N ASP A 207 -13.83 31.48 15.11
CA ASP A 207 -13.82 32.73 15.87
C ASP A 207 -13.29 33.84 14.94
N GLY A 208 -14.22 34.49 14.24
CA GLY A 208 -13.96 35.54 13.26
C GLY A 208 -15.12 36.53 13.24
N GLY A 209 -15.43 37.13 14.38
CA GLY A 209 -16.49 38.12 14.52
C GLY A 209 -16.10 39.21 15.49
N GLY A 210 -15.23 40.12 15.06
CA GLY A 210 -14.90 41.34 15.80
C GLY A 210 -16.16 42.17 16.06
N HIS A 211 -16.50 42.29 17.34
CA HIS A 211 -17.51 43.21 17.84
C HIS A 211 -16.95 44.64 17.77
N ALA A 212 -17.37 45.42 16.78
CA ALA A 212 -17.15 46.87 16.75
C ALA A 212 -18.41 47.57 17.29
N ASP A 213 -18.32 47.82 18.59
CA ASP A 213 -18.72 48.99 19.38
C ASP A 213 -19.98 49.83 19.03
N TYR A 214 -20.68 50.22 20.10
CA TYR A 214 -21.96 50.89 20.15
C TYR A 214 -21.86 52.42 19.94
N GLY A 215 -22.81 52.94 19.15
CA GLY A 215 -23.59 54.17 19.32
C GLY A 215 -23.05 55.40 20.10
N ALA A 216 -23.11 56.53 19.39
CA ALA A 216 -23.67 57.83 19.78
C ALA A 216 -23.13 58.57 21.03
N GLY A 217 -22.44 59.67 20.76
CA GLY A 217 -22.32 60.87 21.59
C GLY A 217 -22.41 62.11 20.71
#